data_AF-A0A2I0QQW7-F1
#
_entry.id   AF-A0A2I0QQW7-F1
#
_cell.length_a   1.000
_cell.length_b   1.000
_cell.length_c   1.000
_cell.angle_alpha   90.00
_cell.angle_beta   90.00
_cell.angle_gamma   90.00
#
_symmetry.space_group_name_H-M   'P 1'
#
loop_
_entity.id
_entity.type
_entity.pdbx_description
1 polymer ?
#
loop_
_entity_poly.entity_id
_entity_poly.type
_entity_poly.pdbx_seq_one_letter_code
_entity_poly.pdbx_strand_id
1 'polypeptide(L)'
;MEYSHAELKNLRVKYAVAMNIQILLLIGVMISIVLMYEVTISHMHLVLSIIFILDATRLVWKGDSTKSIIPIYQQMHTYEKQIKGEAWLEDRKRAIFLQYFLGFFWLILSFAGMGEDNTLKSDFQVAVIIAFVVALVNVVWFLDKKKEYREEDEGGGISNAVKFLAGLTIALLILAFAIIFFQ
;
A
#
# COMPACT_ATOMS: atom_id res chain seq x y z
N MET A 1 11.86 18.39 -15.73
CA MET A 1 11.52 19.49 -14.81
C MET A 1 12.47 19.35 -13.65
N GLU A 2 13.24 20.38 -13.36
CA GLU A 2 14.19 20.33 -12.24
C GLU A 2 13.46 20.87 -11.00
N TYR A 3 13.18 19.98 -10.04
CA TYR A 3 12.60 20.38 -8.76
C TYR A 3 13.72 20.81 -7.84
N SER A 4 13.56 21.92 -7.13
CA SER A 4 14.44 22.25 -6.02
C SER A 4 14.32 21.22 -4.89
N HIS A 5 15.34 21.08 -4.04
CA HIS A 5 15.31 20.16 -2.89
C HIS A 5 14.07 20.35 -2.00
N ALA A 6 13.62 21.59 -1.80
CA ALA A 6 12.43 21.91 -1.01
C ALA A 6 11.14 21.44 -1.68
N GLU A 7 11.02 21.63 -3.00
CA GLU A 7 9.85 21.19 -3.78
C GLU A 7 9.77 19.66 -3.83
N LEU A 8 10.92 19.00 -4.01
CA LEU A 8 11.01 17.54 -3.99
C LEU A 8 10.58 16.95 -2.65
N LYS A 9 11.08 17.52 -1.55
CA LYS A 9 10.68 17.11 -0.20
C LYS A 9 9.17 17.25 -0.01
N ASN A 10 8.59 18.35 -0.45
CA ASN A 10 7.14 18.58 -0.38
C ASN A 10 6.36 17.58 -1.25
N LEU A 11 6.84 17.27 -2.46
CA LEU A 11 6.26 16.27 -3.35
C LEU A 11 6.24 14.88 -2.71
N ARG A 12 7.37 14.45 -2.14
CA ARG A 12 7.52 13.16 -1.45
C ARG A 12 6.60 13.06 -0.23
N VAL A 13 6.43 14.14 0.55
CA VAL A 13 5.49 14.21 1.68
C VAL A 13 4.04 14.06 1.21
N LYS A 14 3.64 14.83 0.20
CA LYS A 14 2.27 14.77 -0.35
C LYS A 14 1.95 13.40 -0.93
N TYR A 15 2.92 12.77 -1.60
CA TYR A 15 2.79 11.41 -2.11
C TYR A 15 2.59 10.40 -0.97
N ALA A 16 3.39 10.49 0.09
CA ALA A 16 3.25 9.64 1.28
C ALA A 16 1.87 9.77 1.93
N VAL A 17 1.40 11.00 2.10
CA VAL A 17 0.08 11.29 2.68
C VAL A 17 -1.02 10.70 1.80
N ALA A 18 -0.96 10.90 0.49
CA ALA A 18 -1.96 10.36 -0.44
C ALA A 18 -2.02 8.82 -0.41
N MET A 19 -0.86 8.15 -0.37
CA MET A 19 -0.82 6.68 -0.22
C MET A 19 -1.44 6.22 1.10
N ASN A 20 -1.14 6.89 2.21
CA ASN A 20 -1.71 6.55 3.51
C ASN A 20 -3.22 6.74 3.54
N ILE A 21 -3.73 7.85 3.00
CA ILE A 21 -5.18 8.09 2.88
C ILE A 21 -5.83 6.98 2.05
N GLN A 22 -5.22 6.60 0.92
CA GLN A 22 -5.73 5.50 0.09
C GLN A 22 -5.77 4.17 0.86
N ILE A 23 -4.73 3.83 1.61
CA ILE A 23 -4.67 2.61 2.42
C ILE A 23 -5.78 2.64 3.49
N LEU A 24 -5.94 3.75 4.21
CA LEU A 24 -6.99 3.91 5.21
C LEU A 24 -8.39 3.75 4.61
N LEU A 25 -8.63 4.30 3.41
CA LEU A 25 -9.91 4.14 2.71
C LEU A 25 -10.17 2.68 2.33
N LEU A 26 -9.17 1.97 1.78
CA LEU A 26 -9.30 0.56 1.43
C LEU A 26 -9.60 -0.31 2.66
N ILE A 27 -8.96 0.00 3.78
CA ILE A 27 -9.22 -0.68 5.06
C ILE A 27 -10.62 -0.40 5.56
N GLY A 28 -11.07 0.86 5.52
CA GLY A 28 -12.43 1.22 5.93
C GLY A 28 -13.46 0.41 5.14
N VAL A 29 -13.31 0.35 3.81
CA VAL A 29 -14.17 -0.47 2.95
C VAL A 29 -14.12 -1.95 3.32
N MET A 30 -12.92 -2.49 3.56
CA MET A 30 -12.75 -3.89 3.91
C MET A 30 -13.40 -4.25 5.26
N ILE A 31 -13.23 -3.39 6.27
CA ILE A 31 -13.88 -3.55 7.58
C ILE A 31 -15.40 -3.52 7.41
N SER A 32 -15.94 -2.56 6.65
CA SER A 32 -17.38 -2.50 6.39
C SER A 32 -17.91 -3.78 5.74
N ILE A 33 -17.18 -4.37 4.79
CA ILE A 33 -17.58 -5.64 4.15
C ILE A 33 -17.59 -6.78 5.17
N VAL A 34 -16.54 -6.91 5.99
CA VAL A 34 -16.46 -8.00 6.98
C VAL A 34 -17.50 -7.85 8.10
N LEU A 35 -17.84 -6.63 8.50
CA LEU A 35 -18.89 -6.39 9.50
C LEU A 35 -20.30 -6.64 8.98
N MET A 36 -20.53 -6.44 7.68
CA MET A 36 -21.86 -6.60 7.08
C MET A 36 -22.14 -8.02 6.56
N TYR A 37 -21.10 -8.82 6.32
CA TYR A 37 -21.21 -10.14 5.70
C TYR A 37 -20.36 -11.17 6.43
N GLU A 38 -20.82 -12.41 6.51
CA GLU A 38 -20.00 -13.52 7.02
C GLU A 38 -18.91 -13.87 6.00
N VAL A 39 -17.76 -13.22 6.14
CA VAL A 39 -16.61 -13.40 5.25
C VAL A 39 -15.70 -14.48 5.84
N THR A 40 -15.38 -15.48 5.03
CA THR A 40 -14.38 -16.50 5.37
C THR A 40 -12.99 -16.04 4.93
N ILE A 41 -11.96 -16.64 5.52
CA ILE A 41 -10.57 -16.42 5.10
C ILE A 41 -10.39 -16.69 3.59
N SER A 42 -11.07 -17.70 3.06
CA SER A 42 -11.03 -18.07 1.65
C SER A 42 -11.63 -16.99 0.73
N HIS A 43 -12.72 -16.35 1.15
CA HIS A 43 -13.28 -15.20 0.44
C HIS A 43 -12.30 -14.01 0.43
N MET A 44 -11.60 -13.75 1.54
CA MET A 44 -10.58 -12.70 1.61
C MET A 44 -9.42 -12.94 0.65
N HIS A 45 -8.89 -14.16 0.60
CA HIS A 45 -7.85 -14.54 -0.35
C HIS A 45 -8.30 -14.38 -1.80
N LEU A 46 -9.55 -14.74 -2.10
CA LEU A 46 -10.12 -14.57 -3.44
C LEU A 46 -10.18 -13.09 -3.84
N VAL A 47 -10.65 -12.22 -2.93
CA VAL A 47 -10.71 -10.77 -3.17
C VAL A 47 -9.31 -10.19 -3.38
N LEU A 48 -8.34 -10.55 -2.53
CA LEU A 48 -6.94 -10.12 -2.69
C LEU A 48 -6.36 -10.56 -4.03
N SER A 49 -6.58 -11.82 -4.41
CA SER A 49 -6.20 -12.34 -5.73
C SER A 49 -6.72 -11.46 -6.86
N ILE A 50 -8.03 -11.17 -6.85
CA ILE A 50 -8.67 -10.34 -7.88
C ILE A 50 -8.03 -8.95 -7.91
N ILE A 51 -7.82 -8.31 -6.75
CA ILE A 51 -7.21 -6.97 -6.65
C ILE A 51 -5.80 -6.98 -7.27
N PHE A 52 -4.95 -7.93 -6.89
CA PHE A 52 -3.56 -8.00 -7.39
C PHE A 52 -3.50 -8.29 -8.89
N ILE A 53 -4.34 -9.19 -9.42
CA ILE A 53 -4.39 -9.51 -10.84
C ILE A 53 -4.89 -8.31 -11.65
N LEU A 54 -5.91 -7.60 -11.17
CA LEU A 54 -6.43 -6.40 -11.81
C LEU A 54 -5.41 -5.27 -11.80
N ASP A 55 -4.70 -5.05 -10.70
CA ASP A 55 -3.65 -4.02 -10.63
C ASP A 55 -2.48 -4.34 -11.56
N ALA A 56 -2.02 -5.60 -11.60
CA ALA A 56 -0.98 -6.04 -12.52
C ALA A 56 -1.40 -5.80 -13.98
N THR A 57 -2.63 -6.19 -14.33
CA THR A 57 -3.19 -5.99 -15.68
C THR A 57 -3.31 -4.51 -16.03
N ARG A 58 -3.73 -3.67 -15.09
CA ARG A 58 -3.75 -2.22 -15.25
C ARG A 58 -2.33 -1.65 -15.47
N LEU A 59 -1.34 -2.13 -14.73
CA LEU A 59 0.06 -1.71 -14.87
C LEU A 59 0.66 -2.11 -16.22
N VAL A 60 0.35 -3.31 -16.71
CA VAL A 60 0.69 -3.77 -18.07
C VAL A 60 0.04 -2.86 -19.11
N TRP A 61 -1.26 -2.61 -19.00
CA TRP A 61 -1.98 -1.79 -19.99
C TRP A 61 -1.49 -0.34 -20.02
N LYS A 62 -1.10 0.21 -18.87
CA LYS A 62 -0.48 1.54 -18.81
C LYS A 62 0.91 1.60 -19.48
N GLY A 63 1.57 0.48 -19.77
CA GLY A 63 2.85 0.42 -20.48
C GLY A 63 3.93 1.32 -19.86
N ASP A 64 4.33 2.38 -20.56
CA ASP A 64 5.35 3.32 -20.09
C ASP A 64 4.77 4.63 -19.51
N SER A 65 3.44 4.72 -19.45
CA SER A 65 2.74 5.93 -19.03
C SER A 65 2.86 6.17 -17.53
N THR A 66 3.07 7.43 -17.14
CA THR A 66 3.02 7.91 -15.75
C THR A 66 1.65 8.49 -15.37
N LYS A 67 0.69 8.50 -16.31
CA LYS A 67 -0.65 9.06 -16.10
C LYS A 67 -1.32 8.42 -14.90
N SER A 68 -1.94 9.23 -14.05
CA SER A 68 -2.71 8.79 -12.90
C SER A 68 -3.95 9.65 -12.75
N ILE A 69 -5.04 9.06 -12.25
CA ILE A 69 -6.25 9.80 -11.90
C ILE A 69 -5.95 10.79 -10.77
N ILE A 70 -5.07 10.37 -9.85
CA ILE A 70 -4.63 11.20 -8.73
C ILE A 70 -3.38 11.98 -9.18
N PRO A 71 -3.45 13.33 -9.27
CA PRO A 71 -2.38 14.14 -9.82
C PRO A 71 -1.04 13.99 -9.08
N ILE A 72 -1.08 13.83 -7.76
CA ILE A 72 0.15 13.70 -6.97
C ILE A 72 0.95 12.43 -7.33
N TYR A 73 0.28 11.34 -7.67
CA TYR A 73 0.93 10.12 -8.13
C TYR A 73 1.54 10.30 -9.52
N GLN A 74 0.86 11.02 -10.41
CA GLN A 74 1.40 11.31 -11.73
C GLN A 74 2.66 12.17 -11.63
N GLN A 75 2.67 13.19 -10.77
CA GLN A 75 3.83 14.05 -10.53
C GLN A 75 5.02 13.23 -10.01
N MET A 76 4.80 12.40 -8.99
CA MET A 76 5.86 11.56 -8.43
C MET A 76 6.39 10.54 -9.45
N HIS A 77 5.52 9.81 -10.15
CA HIS A 77 5.95 8.82 -11.14
C HIS A 77 6.67 9.46 -12.34
N THR A 78 6.26 10.67 -12.74
CA THR A 78 6.95 11.40 -13.81
C THR A 78 8.34 11.83 -13.38
N TYR A 79 8.48 12.29 -12.13
CA TYR A 79 9.76 12.61 -11.55
C TYR A 79 10.68 11.38 -11.43
N GLU A 80 10.20 10.27 -10.85
CA GLU A 80 10.98 9.04 -10.71
C GLU A 80 11.42 8.47 -12.06
N LYS A 81 10.54 8.52 -13.08
CA LYS A 81 10.88 8.09 -14.43
C LYS A 81 11.99 8.95 -15.05
N GLN A 82 11.96 10.27 -14.82
CA GLN A 82 12.99 11.18 -15.34
C GLN A 82 14.38 10.89 -14.73
N ILE A 83 14.43 10.52 -13.45
CA ILE A 83 15.69 10.23 -12.76
C ILE A 83 16.21 8.83 -13.11
N LYS A 84 15.34 7.83 -13.02
CA LYS A 84 15.75 6.42 -13.17
C LYS A 84 15.91 6.00 -14.64
N GLY A 85 15.33 6.72 -15.59
CA GLY A 85 15.43 6.40 -17.02
C GLY A 85 14.96 4.97 -17.32
N GLU A 86 15.86 4.14 -17.83
CA GLU A 86 15.59 2.74 -18.18
C GLU A 86 15.35 1.84 -16.95
N ALA A 87 16.02 2.11 -15.82
CA ALA A 87 15.83 1.35 -14.58
C ALA A 87 14.39 1.47 -14.05
N TRP A 88 13.69 2.56 -14.38
CA TRP A 88 12.27 2.72 -14.06
C TRP A 88 11.40 1.65 -14.72
N LEU A 89 11.72 1.27 -15.96
CA LEU A 89 10.99 0.22 -16.67
C LEU A 89 11.27 -1.16 -16.08
N GLU A 90 12.50 -1.41 -15.63
CA GLU A 90 12.86 -2.66 -14.95
C GLU A 90 12.13 -2.81 -13.62
N ASP A 91 12.15 -1.77 -12.78
CA ASP A 91 11.41 -1.71 -11.50
C ASP A 91 9.93 -2.01 -11.72
N ARG A 92 9.37 -1.42 -12.78
CA ARG A 92 7.95 -1.61 -13.13
C ARG A 92 7.63 -3.02 -13.63
N LYS A 93 8.50 -3.63 -14.43
CA LYS A 93 8.36 -5.03 -14.85
C LYS A 93 8.43 -5.98 -13.65
N ARG A 94 9.34 -5.73 -12.71
CA ARG A 94 9.43 -6.49 -11.45
C ARG A 94 8.16 -6.34 -10.62
N ALA A 95 7.63 -5.12 -10.50
CA ALA A 95 6.38 -4.87 -9.79
C ALA A 95 5.20 -5.62 -10.44
N ILE A 96 5.07 -5.59 -11.77
CA ILE A 96 4.05 -6.34 -12.51
C ILE A 96 4.16 -7.85 -12.23
N PHE A 97 5.38 -8.40 -12.35
CA PHE A 97 5.62 -9.81 -12.08
C PHE A 97 5.25 -10.18 -10.64
N LEU A 98 5.68 -9.38 -9.67
CA LEU A 98 5.39 -9.61 -8.25
C LEU A 98 3.89 -9.55 -7.97
N GLN A 99 3.16 -8.61 -8.57
CA GLN A 99 1.71 -8.51 -8.41
C GLN A 99 0.97 -9.69 -9.03
N TYR A 100 1.35 -10.15 -10.23
CA TYR A 100 0.77 -11.38 -10.77
C TYR A 100 1.07 -12.58 -9.89
N PHE A 101 2.33 -12.73 -9.45
CA PHE A 101 2.73 -13.81 -8.55
C PHE A 101 1.89 -13.81 -7.26
N LEU A 102 1.78 -12.65 -6.60
CA LEU A 102 0.95 -12.50 -5.40
C LEU A 102 -0.52 -12.80 -5.70
N GLY A 103 -1.05 -12.31 -6.82
CA GLY A 103 -2.41 -12.59 -7.26
C GLY A 103 -2.69 -14.09 -7.38
N PHE A 104 -1.86 -14.82 -8.12
CA PHE A 104 -2.00 -16.27 -8.27
C PHE A 104 -1.74 -17.04 -6.97
N PHE A 105 -0.80 -16.58 -6.15
CA PHE A 105 -0.54 -17.16 -4.83
C PHE A 105 -1.80 -17.08 -3.94
N TRP A 106 -2.43 -15.90 -3.86
CA TRP A 106 -3.68 -15.72 -3.13
C TRP A 106 -4.84 -16.50 -3.75
N LEU A 107 -4.86 -16.65 -5.08
CA LEU A 107 -5.87 -17.45 -5.75
C LEU A 107 -5.80 -18.92 -5.32
N ILE A 108 -4.59 -19.49 -5.31
CA ILE A 108 -4.34 -20.86 -4.86
C ILE A 108 -4.76 -21.02 -3.40
N LEU A 109 -4.39 -20.08 -2.53
CA LEU A 109 -4.80 -20.09 -1.12
C LEU A 109 -6.32 -20.00 -0.94
N SER A 110 -7.02 -19.29 -1.82
CA SER A 110 -8.49 -19.21 -1.77
C SER A 110 -9.15 -20.57 -1.99
N PHE A 111 -8.62 -21.37 -2.93
CA PHE A 111 -9.14 -22.72 -3.21
C PHE A 111 -8.67 -23.75 -2.19
N ALA A 112 -7.45 -23.61 -1.66
CA ALA A 112 -6.94 -24.51 -0.63
C ALA A 112 -7.75 -24.44 0.68
N GLY A 113 -8.33 -23.27 0.99
CA GLY A 113 -9.21 -23.09 2.15
C GLY A 113 -10.70 -23.30 1.87
N MET A 114 -11.11 -23.68 0.65
CA MET A 114 -12.53 -23.94 0.37
C MET A 114 -12.97 -25.25 1.04
N GLY A 115 -13.88 -25.14 2.00
CA GLY A 115 -14.48 -26.28 2.70
C GLY A 115 -14.14 -26.37 4.20
N GLU A 116 -13.19 -25.58 4.69
CA GLU A 116 -12.96 -25.39 6.13
C GLU A 116 -13.86 -24.26 6.67
N ASP A 117 -14.55 -24.47 7.81
CA ASP A 117 -15.29 -23.40 8.50
C ASP A 117 -14.32 -22.44 9.22
N ASN A 118 -13.56 -21.71 8.41
CA ASN A 118 -12.67 -20.63 8.83
C ASN A 118 -13.35 -19.28 8.61
N THR A 119 -14.60 -19.17 9.06
CA THR A 119 -15.30 -17.89 9.09
C THR A 119 -14.56 -16.96 10.05
N LEU A 120 -14.27 -15.73 9.62
CA LEU A 120 -13.65 -14.72 10.49
C LEU A 120 -14.68 -14.29 11.54
N LYS A 121 -14.78 -15.07 12.61
CA LYS A 121 -15.83 -14.94 13.65
C LYS A 121 -15.48 -13.92 14.74
N SER A 122 -14.25 -13.40 14.78
CA SER A 122 -13.86 -12.40 15.76
C SER A 122 -13.38 -11.15 15.05
N ASP A 123 -14.09 -10.05 15.31
CA ASP A 123 -13.72 -8.71 14.90
C ASP A 123 -12.21 -8.45 15.23
N PHE A 124 -11.68 -9.02 16.31
CA PHE A 124 -10.32 -8.76 16.81
C PHE A 124 -9.24 -9.35 15.89
N GLN A 125 -9.49 -10.55 15.35
CA GLN A 125 -8.54 -11.23 14.46
C GLN A 125 -8.40 -10.48 13.13
N VAL A 126 -9.53 -10.01 12.58
CA VAL A 126 -9.59 -9.19 11.37
C VAL A 126 -8.82 -7.88 11.58
N ALA A 127 -9.07 -7.23 12.71
CA ALA A 127 -8.47 -5.95 13.01
C ALA A 127 -6.96 -6.04 13.30
N VAL A 128 -6.48 -7.15 13.89
CA VAL A 128 -5.03 -7.42 14.07
C VAL A 128 -4.33 -7.67 12.73
N ILE A 129 -4.95 -8.44 11.83
CA ILE A 129 -4.40 -8.68 10.49
C ILE A 129 -4.30 -7.36 9.71
N ILE A 130 -5.34 -6.53 9.77
CA ILE A 130 -5.35 -5.19 9.16
C ILE A 130 -4.25 -4.31 9.73
N ALA A 131 -4.13 -4.22 11.06
CA ALA A 131 -3.10 -3.42 11.72
C ALA A 131 -1.69 -3.89 11.35
N PHE A 132 -1.49 -5.21 11.24
CA PHE A 132 -0.22 -5.79 10.83
C PHE A 132 0.13 -5.49 9.37
N VAL A 133 -0.85 -5.57 8.47
CA VAL A 133 -0.67 -5.19 7.04
C VAL A 133 -0.32 -3.71 6.92
N VAL A 134 -0.99 -2.82 7.67
CA VAL A 134 -0.64 -1.40 7.67
C VAL A 134 0.74 -1.13 8.22
N ALA A 135 1.09 -1.79 9.32
CA ALA A 135 2.41 -1.67 9.92
C ALA A 135 3.49 -2.14 8.94
N LEU A 136 3.29 -3.28 8.27
CA LEU A 136 4.21 -3.79 7.26
C LEU A 136 4.35 -2.85 6.06
N VAL A 137 3.25 -2.36 5.50
CA VAL A 137 3.31 -1.43 4.36
C VAL A 137 4.03 -0.14 4.75
N ASN A 138 3.78 0.41 5.94
CA ASN A 138 4.50 1.58 6.45
C ASN A 138 5.98 1.31 6.72
N VAL A 139 6.32 0.15 7.27
CA VAL A 139 7.71 -0.25 7.57
C VAL A 139 8.50 -0.50 6.28
N VAL A 140 7.94 -1.23 5.31
CA VAL A 140 8.57 -1.47 4.00
C VAL A 140 8.83 -0.14 3.28
N TRP A 141 7.85 0.75 3.28
CA TRP A 141 8.01 2.07 2.68
C TRP A 141 9.10 2.91 3.38
N PHE A 142 9.18 2.83 4.70
CA PHE A 142 10.24 3.47 5.49
C PHE A 142 11.63 2.90 5.19
N LEU A 143 11.74 1.58 5.01
CA LEU A 143 13.01 0.90 4.75
C LEU A 143 13.55 1.13 3.33
N ASP A 144 12.69 1.06 2.31
CA ASP A 144 13.08 1.35 0.92
C ASP A 144 13.59 2.77 0.78
N LYS A 145 12.87 3.71 1.40
CA LYS A 145 13.25 5.11 1.38
C LYS A 145 14.52 5.37 2.17
N LYS A 146 14.73 4.72 3.34
CA LYS A 146 15.98 4.84 4.11
C LYS A 146 17.21 4.40 3.32
N LYS A 147 17.10 3.40 2.44
CA LYS A 147 18.20 2.98 1.54
C LYS A 147 18.51 4.05 0.50
N GLU A 148 17.47 4.58 -0.16
CA GLU A 148 17.59 5.63 -1.18
C GLU A 148 18.16 6.93 -0.59
N TYR A 149 17.81 7.28 0.66
CA TYR A 149 18.35 8.46 1.36
C TYR A 149 19.78 8.29 1.90
N ARG A 150 20.26 7.05 2.07
CA ARG A 150 21.64 6.83 2.53
C ARG A 150 22.66 7.13 1.43
N GLU A 151 22.21 7.16 0.17
CA GLU A 151 23.04 7.52 -0.98
C GLU A 151 22.95 9.02 -1.34
N GLU A 152 21.91 9.74 -0.91
CA GLU A 152 21.70 11.17 -1.24
C GLU A 152 21.97 12.18 -0.12
N ASP A 153 22.27 11.78 1.13
CA ASP A 153 22.35 12.76 2.23
C ASP A 153 23.72 13.05 2.83
N GLU A 154 24.22 14.22 2.42
CA GLU A 154 24.68 15.26 3.33
C GLU A 154 23.55 16.21 3.85
N GLY A 155 22.23 15.99 3.66
CA GLY A 155 21.29 16.96 4.30
C GLY A 155 19.76 16.93 4.13
N GLY A 156 19.08 15.80 4.04
CA GLY A 156 17.72 15.74 3.47
C GLY A 156 16.84 14.59 3.96
N GLY A 157 17.03 14.13 5.20
CA GLY A 157 16.26 13.02 5.75
C GLY A 157 14.76 13.34 5.78
N ILE A 158 13.94 12.29 5.66
CA ILE A 158 12.48 12.36 5.81
C ILE A 158 12.15 13.25 7.02
N SER A 159 11.42 14.35 6.76
CA SER A 159 10.98 15.31 7.76
C SER A 159 10.35 14.58 8.95
N ASN A 160 10.61 15.05 10.17
CA ASN A 160 9.93 14.58 11.37
C ASN A 160 8.41 14.57 11.22
N ALA A 161 7.84 15.41 10.35
CA ALA A 161 6.43 15.43 10.00
C ALA A 161 5.93 14.15 9.33
N VAL A 162 6.73 13.47 8.50
CA VAL A 162 6.33 12.21 7.84
C VAL A 162 6.49 11.03 8.80
N LYS A 163 7.52 11.05 9.65
CA LYS A 163 7.65 10.09 10.77
C LYS A 163 6.48 10.23 11.74
N PHE A 164 6.07 11.47 12.00
CA PHE A 164 4.91 11.81 12.81
C PHE A 164 3.61 11.38 12.14
N LEU A 165 3.41 11.63 10.84
CA LEU A 165 2.24 11.18 10.09
C LEU A 165 2.14 9.65 10.04
N ALA A 166 3.25 8.93 9.82
CA ALA A 166 3.27 7.48 9.86
C ALA A 166 2.94 6.94 11.26
N GLY A 167 3.53 7.53 12.31
CA GLY A 167 3.20 7.21 13.70
C GLY A 167 1.75 7.55 14.06
N LEU A 168 1.22 8.65 13.54
CA LEU A 168 -0.16 9.11 13.72
C LEU A 168 -1.14 8.17 13.01
N THR A 169 -0.83 7.70 11.81
CA THR A 169 -1.64 6.71 11.09
C THR A 169 -1.69 5.39 11.87
N ILE A 170 -0.55 4.92 12.38
CA ILE A 170 -0.48 3.72 13.24
C ILE A 170 -1.29 3.95 14.53
N ALA A 171 -1.13 5.09 15.19
CA ALA A 171 -1.83 5.43 16.43
C ALA A 171 -3.36 5.57 16.22
N LEU A 172 -3.80 6.21 15.14
CA LEU A 172 -5.22 6.36 14.81
C LEU A 172 -5.86 5.02 14.48
N LEU A 173 -5.12 4.11 13.85
CA LEU A 173 -5.59 2.75 13.60
C LEU A 173 -5.72 1.95 14.90
N ILE A 174 -4.76 2.06 15.82
CA ILE A 174 -4.85 1.44 17.15
C ILE A 174 -5.99 2.07 17.98
N LEU A 175 -6.25 3.36 17.84
CA LEU A 175 -7.30 4.07 18.58
C LEU A 175 -8.71 3.76 18.03
N ALA A 176 -8.89 3.75 16.72
CA ALA A 176 -10.12 3.27 16.08
C ALA A 176 -10.40 1.81 16.44
N PHE A 177 -9.34 0.99 16.48
CA PHE A 177 -9.38 -0.38 16.98
C PHE A 177 -9.82 -0.45 18.44
N ALA A 178 -9.32 0.40 19.35
CA ALA A 178 -9.73 0.37 20.76
C ALA A 178 -11.20 0.80 20.96
N ILE A 179 -11.67 1.81 20.23
CA ILE A 179 -13.03 2.37 20.38
C ILE A 179 -14.10 1.41 19.88
N ILE A 180 -13.84 0.71 18.77
CA ILE A 180 -14.81 -0.22 18.17
C ILE A 180 -14.93 -1.52 19.01
N PHE A 181 -13.95 -1.83 19.86
CA PHE A 181 -13.82 -3.14 20.53
C PHE A 181 -13.93 -3.17 22.05
N PHE A 182 -13.80 -2.02 22.72
CA PHE A 182 -13.98 -1.91 24.18
C PHE A 182 -15.29 -1.20 24.56
N GLN A 183 -16.20 -1.02 23.60
CA GLN A 183 -17.63 -0.73 23.81
C GLN A 183 -18.45 -1.95 23.42
#